data_AF-A0A0D3E4X8-F1
#
_entry.id   AF-A0A0D3E4X8-F1
#
_cell.length_a   1.000
_cell.length_b   1.000
_cell.length_c   1.000
_cell.angle_alpha   90.00
_cell.angle_beta   90.00
_cell.angle_gamma   90.00
#
_symmetry.space_group_name_H-M   'P 1'
#
loop_
_entity.id
_entity.type
_entity.pdbx_description
1 polymer ?
#
loop_
_entity_poly.entity_id
_entity_poly.type
_entity_poly.pdbx_seq_one_letter_code
_entity_poly.pdbx_strand_id
1 'polypeptide(L)'
;MRRAYTNKKTGQIDDGLVRDVVDLVQTQSVPKKNGRLVGLGRRSWSAAPSSAPPPYVDPEVLTAQLKDKDDRISALETQMAAQQAGYETQKRLNEQMMEMMKRMYPNIQNP
;
A
#
# COMPACT_ATOMS: atom_id res chain seq x y z
N MET A 1 -7.66 26.82 -8.28
CA MET A 1 -8.14 25.55 -8.86
C MET A 1 -7.14 25.08 -9.93
N ARG A 2 -6.44 23.95 -9.73
CA ARG A 2 -5.57 23.37 -10.76
C ARG A 2 -6.45 22.63 -11.77
N ARG A 3 -6.35 22.99 -13.06
CA ARG A 3 -7.05 22.33 -14.17
C ARG A 3 -6.39 20.96 -14.42
N ALA A 4 -7.17 19.94 -14.76
CA ALA A 4 -6.61 18.67 -15.24
C ALA A 4 -6.07 18.87 -16.67
N TYR A 5 -4.78 18.59 -16.89
CA TYR A 5 -4.07 18.78 -18.15
C TYR A 5 -3.92 17.47 -18.93
N THR A 6 -5.02 16.75 -19.14
CA THR A 6 -5.00 15.55 -20.00
C THR A 6 -5.59 15.89 -21.36
N ASN A 7 -4.92 15.45 -22.42
CA ASN A 7 -5.36 15.62 -23.79
C ASN A 7 -6.59 14.74 -24.05
N LYS A 8 -7.72 15.35 -24.41
CA LYS A 8 -9.00 14.63 -24.59
C LYS A 8 -9.02 13.65 -25.78
N LYS A 9 -8.09 13.80 -26.73
CA LYS A 9 -7.99 12.92 -27.91
C LYS A 9 -7.15 11.68 -27.64
N THR A 10 -6.08 11.83 -26.85
CA THR A 10 -5.12 10.74 -26.58
C THR A 10 -5.25 10.15 -25.18
N GLY A 11 -5.94 10.83 -24.27
CA GLY A 11 -6.02 10.47 -22.84
C GLY A 11 -4.71 10.67 -22.08
N GLN A 12 -3.67 11.18 -22.73
CA GLN A 12 -2.34 11.34 -22.13
C GLN A 12 -2.21 12.67 -21.38
N ILE A 13 -1.25 12.72 -20.47
CA ILE A 13 -0.87 13.94 -19.75
C ILE A 13 -0.19 14.89 -20.74
N ASP A 14 -0.72 16.11 -20.84
CA ASP A 14 -0.27 17.20 -21.72
C ASP A 14 0.65 18.18 -20.96
N ASP A 15 1.31 17.69 -19.93
CA ASP A 15 2.34 18.37 -19.16
C ASP A 15 3.61 17.53 -19.27
N GLY A 16 4.63 18.08 -19.93
CA GLY A 16 5.87 17.36 -20.21
C GLY A 16 6.60 16.92 -18.95
N LEU A 17 6.62 17.75 -17.90
CA LEU A 17 7.29 17.43 -16.64
C LEU A 17 6.55 16.31 -15.89
N VAL A 18 5.22 16.40 -15.84
CA VAL A 18 4.40 15.37 -15.19
C VAL A 18 4.50 14.05 -15.96
N ARG A 19 4.53 14.10 -17.30
CA ARG A 19 4.71 12.92 -18.13
C ARG A 19 6.07 12.26 -17.87
N ASP A 20 7.16 13.03 -17.83
CA ASP A 20 8.50 12.50 -17.59
C ASP A 20 8.63 11.86 -16.20
N VAL A 21 8.01 12.46 -15.18
CA VAL A 21 7.95 11.88 -13.82
C VAL A 21 7.16 10.58 -13.81
N VAL A 22 6.00 10.52 -14.50
CA VAL A 22 5.18 9.31 -14.60
C VAL A 22 5.92 8.20 -15.34
N ASP A 23 6.58 8.51 -16.46
CA ASP A 23 7.36 7.56 -17.24
C ASP A 23 8.56 7.02 -16.45
N LEU A 24 9.24 7.88 -15.68
CA LEU A 24 10.32 7.46 -14.78
C LEU A 24 9.81 6.50 -13.69
N VAL A 25 8.68 6.81 -13.06
CA VAL A 25 8.08 5.95 -12.03
C VAL A 25 7.63 4.61 -12.64
N GLN A 26 7.04 4.60 -13.83
CA GLN A 26 6.63 3.38 -14.54
C GLN A 26 7.83 2.55 -15.02
N THR A 27 8.95 3.17 -15.38
CA THR A 27 10.15 2.44 -15.81
C THR A 27 10.94 1.87 -14.65
N GLN A 28 10.95 2.52 -13.48
CA GLN A 28 11.62 2.02 -12.27
C GLN A 28 10.79 0.97 -11.52
N SER A 29 9.46 1.09 -11.49
CA SER A 29 8.60 0.17 -10.73
C SER A 29 8.42 -1.20 -11.37
N VAL A 30 8.71 -1.33 -12.66
CA VAL A 30 8.41 -2.54 -13.41
C VAL A 30 9.70 -3.21 -13.90
N PRO A 31 10.05 -4.42 -13.43
CA PRO A 31 11.30 -5.07 -13.81
C PRO A 31 11.31 -5.40 -15.31
N LYS A 32 12.29 -4.89 -16.05
CA LYS A 32 12.47 -5.14 -17.50
C LYS A 32 13.85 -5.75 -17.77
N LYS A 33 13.93 -6.74 -18.66
CA LYS A 33 15.18 -7.30 -19.20
C LYS A 33 15.19 -7.13 -20.72
N ASN A 34 16.21 -6.48 -21.26
CA ASN A 34 16.36 -6.16 -22.69
C ASN A 34 15.15 -5.40 -23.27
N GLY A 35 14.63 -4.41 -22.54
CA GLY A 35 13.44 -3.64 -22.93
C GLY A 35 12.11 -4.39 -22.75
N ARG A 36 12.14 -5.70 -22.49
CA ARG A 36 10.94 -6.51 -22.25
C ARG A 36 10.61 -6.57 -20.77
N LEU A 37 9.35 -6.32 -20.43
CA LEU A 37 8.82 -6.56 -19.09
C LEU A 37 9.01 -8.04 -18.69
N VAL A 38 9.73 -8.26 -17.59
CA VAL A 38 9.97 -9.58 -16.99
C VAL A 38 9.18 -9.73 -15.68
N GLY A 39 8.82 -10.97 -15.32
CA GLY A 39 8.06 -11.24 -14.09
C GLY A 39 6.53 -11.23 -14.24
N LEU A 40 5.99 -10.85 -15.40
CA LEU A 40 4.57 -11.08 -15.73
C LEU A 40 4.29 -12.52 -16.21
N GLY A 41 5.33 -13.34 -16.35
CA GLY A 41 5.25 -14.69 -16.87
C GLY A 41 5.33 -15.73 -15.76
N ARG A 42 4.27 -16.55 -15.69
CA ARG A 42 4.09 -17.74 -14.84
C ARG A 42 3.57 -17.45 -13.43
N ARG A 43 2.27 -17.16 -13.36
CA ARG A 43 1.47 -17.98 -12.44
C ARG A 43 1.57 -19.40 -12.98
N SER A 44 2.49 -20.20 -12.47
CA SER A 44 2.29 -21.65 -12.38
C SER A 44 1.16 -21.90 -11.40
N TRP A 45 -0.01 -21.34 -11.69
CA TRP A 45 -1.23 -21.93 -11.19
C TRP A 45 -1.39 -23.13 -12.11
N SER A 46 -0.96 -24.29 -11.63
CA SER A 46 -1.42 -25.57 -12.14
C SER A 46 -2.91 -25.65 -11.85
N ALA A 47 -3.69 -24.81 -12.54
CA ALA A 47 -5.11 -24.72 -12.36
C ALA A 47 -5.58 -25.84 -13.24
N ALA A 48 -6.11 -26.89 -12.63
CA ALA A 48 -6.94 -27.79 -13.38
C ALA A 48 -7.95 -26.92 -14.17
N PRO A 49 -8.26 -27.27 -15.43
CA PRO A 49 -9.22 -26.52 -16.22
C PRO A 49 -10.48 -26.29 -15.38
N SER A 50 -11.16 -25.16 -15.53
CA SER A 50 -12.37 -24.81 -14.74
C SER A 50 -13.46 -25.90 -14.76
N SER A 51 -13.37 -26.85 -15.70
CA SER A 51 -14.23 -28.03 -15.86
C SER A 51 -13.75 -29.28 -15.11
N ALA A 52 -12.56 -29.26 -14.52
CA ALA A 52 -12.08 -30.35 -13.70
C ALA A 52 -12.78 -30.28 -12.33
N PRO A 53 -13.35 -31.38 -11.82
CA PRO A 53 -13.85 -31.40 -10.47
C PRO A 53 -12.71 -31.00 -9.53
N PRO A 54 -12.94 -30.08 -8.58
CA PRO A 54 -11.91 -29.73 -7.60
C PRO A 54 -11.46 -31.02 -6.91
N PRO A 55 -10.16 -31.17 -6.61
CA PRO A 55 -9.73 -32.27 -5.76
C PRO A 55 -10.59 -32.22 -4.49
N TYR A 56 -11.19 -33.35 -4.13
CA TYR A 56 -12.03 -33.43 -2.94
C TYR A 56 -11.15 -33.06 -1.74
N VAL A 57 -11.41 -31.90 -1.14
CA VAL A 57 -10.77 -31.46 0.09
C VAL A 57 -11.72 -31.81 1.22
N ASP A 58 -11.20 -32.48 2.23
CA ASP A 58 -11.96 -32.82 3.43
C ASP A 58 -12.50 -31.53 4.10
N PRO A 59 -13.82 -31.41 4.31
CA PRO A 59 -14.41 -30.25 4.97
C PRO A 59 -13.82 -29.99 6.36
N GLU A 60 -13.37 -31.01 7.08
CA GLU A 60 -12.76 -30.86 8.41
C GLU A 60 -11.40 -30.14 8.34
N VAL A 61 -10.64 -30.38 7.29
CA VAL A 61 -9.36 -29.69 7.06
C VAL A 61 -9.60 -28.22 6.72
N LEU A 62 -10.65 -27.91 5.96
CA LEU A 62 -11.01 -26.54 5.62
C LEU A 62 -11.45 -25.74 6.85
N THR A 63 -12.27 -26.33 7.72
CA THR A 63 -12.73 -25.65 8.94
C THR A 63 -11.58 -25.43 9.92
N ALA A 64 -10.67 -26.40 10.07
CA ALA A 64 -9.47 -26.23 10.88
C ALA A 64 -8.56 -25.10 10.35
N GLN A 65 -8.36 -25.01 9.03
CA GLN A 65 -7.58 -23.93 8.42
C GLN A 65 -8.25 -22.56 8.54
N LEU A 66 -9.58 -22.49 8.47
CA LEU A 66 -10.30 -21.24 8.69
C LEU A 66 -10.11 -20.76 10.12
N LYS A 67 -10.22 -21.66 11.09
CA LYS A 67 -9.99 -21.34 12.50
C LYS A 67 -8.58 -20.81 12.78
N ASP A 68 -7.55 -21.47 12.23
CA ASP A 68 -6.16 -21.01 12.36
C ASP A 68 -5.97 -19.59 11.78
N LYS A 69 -6.61 -19.31 10.63
CA LYS A 69 -6.58 -17.97 10.03
C LYS A 69 -7.31 -16.94 10.90
N ASP A 70 -8.45 -17.28 11.49
CA ASP A 70 -9.20 -16.39 12.38
C ASP A 70 -8.42 -16.09 13.66
N ASP A 71 -7.74 -17.08 14.23
CA ASP A 71 -6.85 -16.92 15.39
C ASP A 71 -5.68 -15.98 15.04
N ARG A 72 -5.09 -16.16 13.86
CA ARG A 72 -4.01 -15.28 13.36
C ARG A 72 -4.50 -13.85 13.11
N ILE A 73 -5.70 -13.66 12.57
CA ILE A 73 -6.30 -12.33 12.37
C ILE A 73 -6.47 -11.64 13.72
N SER A 74 -7.05 -12.34 14.70
CA SER A 74 -7.25 -11.82 16.06
C SER A 74 -5.94 -11.39 16.73
N ALA A 75 -4.88 -12.18 16.56
CA ALA A 75 -3.54 -11.85 17.08
C ALA A 75 -2.96 -10.58 16.41
N LEU A 76 -3.09 -10.47 15.08
CA LEU A 76 -2.60 -9.31 14.33
C LEU A 76 -3.37 -8.03 14.67
N GLU A 77 -4.68 -8.11 14.82
CA GLU A 77 -5.51 -6.97 15.23
C GLU A 77 -5.10 -6.44 16.61
N THR A 78 -4.84 -7.35 17.56
CA THR A 78 -4.34 -7.00 18.89
C THR A 78 -2.98 -6.31 18.81
N GLN A 79 -2.07 -6.81 17.98
CA GLN A 79 -0.75 -6.20 17.77
C GLN A 79 -0.87 -4.79 17.17
N MET A 80 -1.72 -4.60 16.16
CA MET A 80 -1.96 -3.29 15.54
C MET A 80 -2.54 -2.29 16.55
N ALA A 81 -3.51 -2.72 17.36
CA ALA A 81 -4.10 -1.88 18.40
C ALA A 81 -3.05 -1.45 19.44
N ALA A 82 -2.21 -2.37 19.90
CA ALA A 82 -1.12 -2.06 20.83
C ALA A 82 -0.09 -1.10 20.21
N GLN A 83 0.27 -1.31 18.94
CA GLN A 83 1.19 -0.43 18.21
C GLN A 83 0.61 0.98 18.05
N GLN A 84 -0.66 1.08 17.69
CA GLN A 84 -1.35 2.35 17.56
C GLN A 84 -1.40 3.12 18.88
N ALA A 85 -1.75 2.44 19.99
CA ALA A 85 -1.74 3.05 21.31
C ALA A 85 -0.34 3.57 21.71
N GLY A 86 0.71 2.81 21.40
CA GLY A 86 2.10 3.23 21.60
C GLY A 86 2.47 4.46 20.77
N TYR A 87 2.11 4.44 19.48
CA TYR A 87 2.34 5.57 18.58
C TYR A 87 1.58 6.84 19.01
N GLU A 88 0.31 6.72 19.38
CA GLU A 88 -0.50 7.85 19.85
C GLU A 88 0.05 8.46 21.14
N THR A 89 0.53 7.62 22.07
CA THR A 89 1.15 8.09 23.32
C THR A 89 2.41 8.91 23.01
N GLN A 90 3.28 8.41 22.13
CA GLN A 90 4.47 9.14 21.72
C GLN A 90 4.13 10.44 20.99
N LYS A 91 3.12 10.43 20.12
CA LYS A 91 2.66 11.61 19.40
C LYS A 91 2.19 12.69 20.37
N ARG A 92 1.38 12.35 21.38
CA ARG A 92 0.93 13.30 22.42
C ARG A 92 2.11 13.91 23.18
N LEU A 93 3.12 13.11 23.54
CA LEU A 93 4.32 13.63 24.19
C LEU A 93 5.08 14.61 23.28
N ASN A 94 5.23 14.27 22.00
CA ASN A 94 5.89 15.14 21.03
C ASN A 94 5.12 16.47 20.82
N GLU A 95 3.79 16.42 20.78
CA GLU A 95 2.94 17.60 20.69
C GLU A 95 3.07 18.49 21.94
N GLN A 96 3.09 17.90 23.13
CA GLN A 96 3.33 18.64 24.37
C GLN A 96 4.67 19.36 24.38
N MET A 97 5.74 18.69 23.92
CA MET A 97 7.05 19.31 23.79
C MET A 97 7.04 20.46 22.77
N MET A 98 6.38 20.27 21.62
CA MET A 98 6.25 21.32 20.61
C MET A 98 5.47 22.53 21.14
N GLU A 99 4.40 22.30 21.90
CA GLU A 99 3.62 23.38 22.51
C GLU A 99 4.42 24.14 23.57
N MET A 100 5.20 23.43 24.40
CA MET A 100 6.11 24.05 25.36
C MET A 100 7.15 24.93 24.66
N MET A 101 7.76 24.44 23.57
CA MET A 101 8.69 25.22 22.76
C MET A 101 8.03 26.47 22.17
N LYS A 102 6.78 26.35 21.68
CA LYS A 102 6.03 27.49 21.13
C LYS A 102 5.73 28.56 22.19
N ARG A 103 5.45 28.16 23.43
CA ARG A 103 5.22 29.08 24.55
C ARG A 103 6.51 29.79 24.99
N MET A 104 7.66 29.10 24.93
CA MET A 104 8.95 29.71 25.26
C MET A 104 9.46 30.68 24.18
N TYR A 105 9.12 30.43 22.91
CA TYR A 105 9.54 31.26 21.78
C TYR A 105 8.36 31.70 20.91
N PRO A 106 7.49 32.61 21.39
CA PRO A 106 6.31 33.06 20.66
C PRO A 106 6.64 33.88 19.39
N ASN A 107 7.90 34.33 19.24
CA ASN A 107 8.29 35.38 18.29
C ASN A 107 8.87 34.86 16.96
N ILE A 108 8.82 33.56 16.67
CA ILE A 108 9.39 32.97 15.43
C ILE A 108 8.32 32.82 14.32
N GLN A 109 7.05 33.11 14.61
CA GLN A 109 5.96 33.14 13.64
C GLN A 109 5.49 34.57 13.38
N ASN A 110 6.30 35.42 12.73
CA ASN A 110 5.86 36.62 12.03
C ASN A 110 6.97 37.08 11.06
N PRO A 111 6.88 36.82 9.75
CA PRO A 111 7.45 37.72 8.74
C PRO A 111 6.59 38.99 8.59
#